data_AF-A0A3E0P4N3-F1
#
_entry.id   AF-A0A3E0P4N3-F1
#
_cell.length_a   1.000
_cell.length_b   1.000
_cell.length_c   1.000
_cell.angle_alpha   90.00
_cell.angle_beta   90.00
_cell.angle_gamma   90.00
#
_symmetry.space_group_name_H-M   'P 1'
#
loop_
_entity.id
_entity.type
_entity.pdbx_description
1 polymer ?
#
loop_
_entity_poly.entity_id
_entity_poly.type
_entity_poly.pdbx_seq_one_letter_code
_entity_poly.pdbx_strand_id
1 'polypeptide(L)' 'MAELIEEIDRLDPRKAEIVKLKVFWGLEHTEIADTLGISVSTVERDWRFARTWLAAELDRSGG' A
#
# COMPACT_ATOMS: atom_id res chain seq x y z
N MET A 1 -4.65 -8.20 -8.87
CA MET A 1 -4.11 -6.92 -8.33
C MET A 1 -5.22 -5.97 -7.91
N ALA A 2 -6.19 -5.63 -8.76
CA ALA A 2 -7.30 -4.73 -8.38
C ALA A 2 -8.12 -5.23 -7.18
N GLU A 3 -8.51 -6.51 -7.17
CA GLU A 3 -9.28 -7.12 -6.07
C GLU A 3 -8.54 -7.11 -4.72
N LEU A 4 -7.21 -7.28 -4.74
CA LEU A 4 -6.37 -7.22 -3.54
C LEU A 4 -6.28 -5.80 -2.97
N ILE A 5 -6.32 -4.80 -3.84
CA ILE A 5 -6.33 -3.41 -3.43
C ILE A 5 -7.68 -3.06 -2.80
N GLU A 6 -8.80 -3.59 -3.32
CA GLU A 6 -10.11 -3.40 -2.67
C GLU A 6 -10.19 -4.09 -1.30
N GLU A 7 -9.55 -5.24 -1.13
CA GLU A 7 -9.53 -5.95 0.14
C GLU A 7 -8.65 -5.24 1.19
N ILE A 8 -7.47 -4.74 0.81
CA ILE A 8 -6.66 -3.91 1.72
C ILE A 8 -7.30 -2.54 1.98
N ASP A 9 -8.06 -1.98 1.03
CA ASP A 9 -8.81 -0.73 1.22
C ASP A 9 -9.92 -0.89 2.27
N ARG A 10 -10.59 -2.06 2.28
CA ARG A 10 -11.55 -2.42 3.34
C ARG A 10 -10.89 -2.62 4.71
N LEU A 11 -9.65 -3.11 4.74
CA LEU A 11 -8.89 -3.32 5.98
C LEU A 11 -8.30 -2.01 6.52
N ASP A 12 -7.65 -1.24 5.65
CA ASP A 12 -6.96 0.01 5.96
C ASP A 12 -6.85 0.89 4.69
N PRO A 13 -7.77 1.87 4.54
CA PRO A 13 -7.80 2.75 3.37
C PRO A 13 -6.50 3.52 3.16
N ARG A 14 -5.78 3.89 4.23
CA ARG A 14 -4.52 4.64 4.12
C ARG A 14 -3.43 3.78 3.49
N LYS A 15 -3.35 2.52 3.92
CA LYS A 15 -2.37 1.56 3.35
C LYS A 15 -2.69 1.24 1.90
N ALA A 16 -3.96 1.13 1.54
CA ALA A 16 -4.38 0.96 0.16
C ALA A 16 -3.97 2.14 -0.72
N GLU A 17 -4.13 3.37 -0.23
CA GLU A 17 -3.73 4.56 -0.96
C GLU A 17 -2.21 4.64 -1.15
N ILE A 18 -1.42 4.31 -0.13
CA ILE A 18 0.04 4.21 -0.25
C ILE A 18 0.44 3.18 -1.34
N VAL A 19 -0.25 2.03 -1.40
CA VAL A 19 0.00 1.02 -2.44
C VAL A 19 -0.32 1.57 -3.83
N LYS A 20 -1.47 2.23 -4.00
CA LYS A 20 -1.86 2.81 -5.30
C LYS A 20 -0.82 3.84 -5.77
N LEU A 21 -0.42 4.76 -4.90
CA LEU A 21 0.56 5.79 -5.21
C LEU A 21 1.94 5.21 -5.55
N LYS A 22 2.39 4.18 -4.82
CA LYS A 22 3.71 3.54 -5.04
C LYS A 22 3.73 2.65 -6.27
N VAL A 23 2.68 1.85 -6.49
CA VAL A 23 2.65 0.82 -7.54
C VAL A 23 2.11 1.36 -8.86
N PHE A 24 1.06 2.18 -8.83
CA PHE A 24 0.48 2.70 -10.06
C PHE A 24 1.17 4.00 -10.48
N TRP A 25 1.35 4.97 -9.58
CA TRP A 25 1.92 6.27 -9.93
C TRP A 25 3.44 6.33 -9.76
N GLY A 26 4.07 5.30 -9.20
CA GLY A 26 5.53 5.21 -9.08
C GLY A 26 6.16 6.22 -8.11
N LEU A 27 5.37 6.82 -7.20
CA LEU A 27 5.84 7.87 -6.31
C LEU A 27 6.84 7.36 -5.27
N GLU A 28 7.78 8.19 -4.85
CA GLU A 28 8.67 7.93 -3.72
C GLU A 28 7.99 8.12 -2.36
N HIS A 29 8.54 7.49 -1.31
CA HIS A 29 7.91 7.56 0.03
C HIS A 29 7.77 9.00 0.55
N THR A 30 8.70 9.87 0.18
CA THR A 30 8.66 11.30 0.49
C THR A 30 7.50 12.00 -0.23
N GLU A 31 7.31 11.72 -1.52
CA GLU A 31 6.21 12.30 -2.31
C GLU A 31 4.85 11.80 -1.82
N ILE A 32 4.76 10.53 -1.42
CA ILE A 32 3.56 9.95 -0.81
C ILE A 32 3.28 10.60 0.55
N ALA A 33 4.32 10.82 1.36
CA ALA A 33 4.20 11.48 2.66
C ALA A 33 3.63 12.89 2.51
N ASP A 34 4.16 13.66 1.56
CA ASP A 34 3.68 15.00 1.24
C ASP A 34 2.24 14.98 0.70
N THR A 35 1.92 14.02 -0.17
CA THR A 35 0.57 13.85 -0.75
C THR A 35 -0.47 13.53 0.32
N LEU A 36 -0.13 12.69 1.28
CA LEU A 36 -1.05 12.21 2.32
C LEU A 36 -0.99 13.06 3.61
N GLY A 37 -0.08 14.02 3.70
CA GLY A 37 0.09 14.87 4.90
C GLY A 37 0.55 14.09 6.13
N ILE A 38 1.33 13.03 5.96
CA ILE A 38 1.86 12.17 7.04
C ILE A 38 3.38 12.14 7.03
N SER A 39 4.01 11.60 8.08
CA SER A 39 5.47 11.46 8.08
C SER A 39 5.95 10.36 7.13
N VAL A 40 7.13 10.54 6.53
CA VAL A 40 7.81 9.50 5.71
C VAL A 40 7.95 8.19 6.48
N SER A 41 8.27 8.25 7.78
CA SER A 41 8.36 7.07 8.64
C SER A 41 7.03 6.33 8.80
N THR A 42 5.89 7.03 8.71
CA THR A 42 4.56 6.41 8.70
C THR A 42 4.33 5.71 7.36
N VAL A 43 4.68 6.37 6.24
CA VAL A 43 4.59 5.77 4.89
C VAL A 43 5.41 4.49 4.81
N GLU A 44 6.67 4.52 5.26
CA GLU A 44 7.56 3.34 5.22
C GLU A 44 7.01 2.15 6.01
N ARG A 45 6.47 2.41 7.21
CA ARG A 45 5.88 1.37 8.06
C ARG A 45 4.64 0.77 7.40
N ASP A 46 3.76 1.63 6.88
CA ASP A 46 2.52 1.23 6.25
C ASP A 46 2.76 0.50 4.93
N TRP A 47 3.70 0.98 4.11
CA TRP A 47 4.13 0.32 2.89
C TRP A 47 4.71 -1.06 3.17
N ARG A 48 5.56 -1.20 4.21
CA ARG A 48 6.12 -2.51 4.60
C ARG A 48 5.01 -3.50 4.97
N PHE A 49 4.03 -3.05 5.75
CA PHE A 49 2.87 -3.87 6.08
C PHE A 49 2.10 -4.25 4.82
N ALA A 50 1.73 -3.27 4.01
CA ALA A 50 0.92 -3.48 2.80
C ALA A 50 1.60 -4.42 1.81
N ARG A 51 2.92 -4.26 1.58
CA ARG A 51 3.71 -5.15 0.73
C ARG A 51 3.74 -6.58 1.25
N THR A 52 3.85 -6.77 2.57
CA THR A 52 3.87 -8.11 3.19
C THR A 52 2.51 -8.78 3.09
N TRP A 53 1.44 -8.01 3.36
CA TRP A 53 0.07 -8.48 3.24
C TRP A 53 -0.29 -8.86 1.80
N LEU A 54 0.06 -8.00 0.82
CA LEU A 54 -0.17 -8.26 -0.60
C LEU A 54 0.56 -9.51 -1.08
N ALA A 55 1.82 -9.71 -0.66
CA ALA A 55 2.58 -10.91 -1.01
C ALA A 55 1.92 -12.18 -0.47
N ALA A 56 1.44 -12.16 0.78
CA ALA A 56 0.74 -13.28 1.39
C ALA A 56 -0.60 -13.59 0.69
N GLU A 57 -1.35 -12.56 0.29
CA GLU A 57 -2.65 -12.76 -0.37
C GLU A 57 -2.50 -13.18 -1.84
N LEU A 58 -1.46 -12.71 -2.53
CA LEU A 58 -1.09 -13.21 -3.87
C LEU A 58 -0.72 -14.69 -3.83
N ASP A 59 0.02 -15.13 -2.82
CA ASP A 59 0.37 -16.54 -2.62
C ASP A 59 -0.89 -17.40 -2.37
N ARG A 60 -1.83 -16.91 -1.54
CA ARG A 60 -3.11 -17.60 -1.28
C ARG A 60 -4.01 -17.68 -2.51
N SER A 61 -4.04 -16.64 -3.34
CA SER A 61 -4.91 -16.57 -4.53
C SER A 61 -4.31 -17.28 -5.75
N GLY A 62 -3.00 -17.57 -5.73
CA GLY A 62 -2.26 -18.22 -6.82
C GLY A 62 -2.00 -19.72 -6.62
N GLY A 63 -2.60 -20.34 -5.61
CA GLY A 63 -2.46 -21.76 -5.26
C GLY A 63 -3.66 -22.62 -5.65
#